data_AF-A0A833E158-F1
#
_entry.id   AF-A0A833E158-F1
#
_cell.length_a   1.000
_cell.length_b   1.000
_cell.length_c   1.000
_cell.angle_alpha   90.00
_cell.angle_beta   90.00
_cell.angle_gamma   90.00
#
_symmetry.space_group_name_H-M   'P 1'
#
loop_
_entity.id
_entity.type
_entity.pdbx_description
1 polymer ?
#
loop_
_entity_poly.entity_id
_entity_poly.type
_entity_poly.pdbx_seq_one_letter_code
_entity_poly.pdbx_strand_id
1 'polypeptide(L)'
;MKSGILLGVLLVGGLLVSLVNAAGSISTQSCWTPWDHNSDVRQWSQDEWVWAGIHGQVLVCDGKFQRILTDTVYGTATAKGMKEWYGGIVRRPDISNAYVRYVRYNGDSGTAFADIPNYFG
;
A
#
# COMPACT_ATOMS: atom_id res chain seq x y z
N MET A 1 6.66 -54.95 -43.75
CA MET A 1 7.23 -53.74 -43.10
C MET A 1 6.38 -52.54 -43.50
N LYS A 2 5.43 -52.12 -42.65
CA LYS A 2 4.57 -50.94 -42.86
C LYS A 2 4.46 -50.19 -41.52
N SER A 3 5.58 -49.60 -41.11
CA SER A 3 5.72 -48.91 -39.82
C SER A 3 6.06 -47.44 -40.03
N GLY A 4 5.35 -46.76 -40.95
CA GLY A 4 5.68 -45.39 -41.37
C GLY A 4 4.56 -44.36 -41.28
N ILE A 5 3.30 -44.74 -40.99
CA ILE A 5 2.15 -43.83 -41.14
C ILE A 5 1.48 -43.45 -39.80
N LEU A 6 1.82 -44.14 -38.69
CA LEU A 6 1.19 -43.88 -37.39
C LEU A 6 1.89 -42.82 -36.52
N LEU A 7 3.11 -42.41 -36.86
CA LEU A 7 3.85 -41.40 -36.10
C LEU A 7 3.56 -39.95 -36.56
N GLY A 8 3.02 -39.75 -37.75
CA GLY A 8 2.74 -38.40 -38.28
C GLY A 8 1.48 -37.73 -37.71
N VAL A 9 0.50 -38.51 -37.27
CA VAL A 9 -0.80 -37.97 -36.82
C VAL A 9 -0.79 -37.59 -35.33
N LEU A 10 0.06 -38.25 -34.52
CA LEU A 10 0.20 -37.94 -33.09
C LEU A 10 0.98 -36.65 -32.81
N LEU A 11 1.88 -36.23 -33.71
CA LEU A 11 2.65 -34.99 -33.54
C LEU A 11 1.89 -33.72 -33.92
N VAL A 12 0.90 -33.81 -34.81
CA VAL A 12 0.06 -32.65 -35.19
C VAL A 12 -1.09 -32.43 -34.19
N GLY A 13 -1.58 -33.50 -33.54
CA GLY A 13 -2.57 -33.38 -32.46
C GLY A 13 -2.02 -32.76 -31.17
N GLY A 14 -0.72 -32.92 -30.89
CA GLY A 14 -0.07 -32.35 -29.70
C GLY A 14 0.29 -30.87 -29.81
N LEU A 15 0.39 -30.32 -31.03
CA LEU A 15 0.81 -28.91 -31.21
C LEU A 15 -0.35 -27.90 -31.10
N LEU A 16 -1.59 -28.34 -31.31
CA LEU A 16 -2.75 -27.44 -31.32
C LEU A 16 -3.39 -27.24 -29.93
N VAL A 17 -3.07 -28.09 -28.95
CA VAL A 17 -3.54 -27.91 -27.56
C VAL A 17 -2.62 -26.95 -26.78
N SER A 18 -1.39 -26.75 -27.25
CA SER A 18 -0.41 -25.84 -26.62
C SER A 18 -0.65 -24.36 -26.95
N LEU A 19 -1.49 -24.04 -27.94
CA LEU A 19 -1.75 -22.65 -28.35
C LEU A 19 -2.99 -22.04 -27.69
N VAL A 20 -3.81 -22.82 -26.98
CA VAL A 20 -5.04 -22.33 -26.32
C VAL A 20 -4.79 -21.95 -24.85
N ASN A 21 -3.66 -22.35 -24.25
CA ASN A 21 -3.27 -21.95 -22.88
C ASN A 21 -2.49 -20.63 -22.82
N ALA A 22 -2.31 -19.94 -23.94
CA ALA A 22 -1.74 -18.59 -24.01
C ALA A 22 -2.79 -17.51 -24.34
N ALA A 23 -4.08 -17.85 -24.26
CA ALA A 23 -5.16 -16.87 -24.24
C ALA A 23 -5.26 -16.27 -22.84
N GLY A 24 -4.32 -15.36 -22.57
CA GLY A 24 -4.46 -14.27 -21.63
C GLY A 24 -5.02 -14.64 -20.26
N SER A 25 -4.14 -15.04 -19.34
CA SER A 25 -4.18 -14.40 -18.03
C SER A 25 -3.88 -12.91 -18.25
N ILE A 26 -4.85 -12.18 -18.81
CA ILE A 26 -5.00 -10.78 -18.47
C ILE A 26 -5.31 -10.87 -16.99
N SER A 27 -4.26 -10.85 -16.16
CA SER A 27 -4.42 -10.27 -14.83
C SER A 27 -4.93 -8.88 -15.16
N THR A 28 -6.24 -8.72 -15.18
CA THR A 28 -6.87 -7.42 -15.26
C THR A 28 -6.32 -6.73 -14.06
N GLN A 29 -5.29 -5.92 -14.27
CA GLN A 29 -4.55 -5.26 -13.21
C GLN A 29 -5.62 -4.57 -12.39
N SER A 30 -5.91 -5.10 -11.21
CA SER A 30 -7.10 -4.69 -10.48
C SER A 30 -6.72 -3.41 -9.75
N CYS A 31 -6.68 -2.34 -10.53
CA CYS A 31 -6.32 -1.04 -10.06
C CYS A 31 -7.57 -0.40 -9.47
N TRP A 32 -7.43 0.08 -8.25
CA TRP A 32 -8.47 0.84 -7.58
C TRP A 32 -7.83 2.03 -6.89
N THR A 33 -8.64 3.04 -6.64
CA THR A 33 -8.18 4.35 -6.16
C THR A 33 -8.73 4.62 -4.77
N PRO A 34 -8.28 3.88 -3.74
CA PRO A 34 -8.73 4.13 -2.38
C PRO A 34 -8.28 5.52 -1.92
N TRP A 35 -9.05 6.07 -1.00
CA TRP A 35 -8.52 7.02 -0.05
C TRP A 35 -7.71 6.21 0.95
N ASP A 36 -6.40 6.36 0.89
CA ASP A 36 -5.49 5.59 1.72
C ASP A 36 -4.77 6.52 2.69
N HIS A 37 -4.50 5.94 3.85
CA HIS A 37 -3.74 6.59 4.90
C HIS A 37 -2.42 5.86 5.00
N ASN A 38 -1.34 6.43 4.45
CA ASN A 38 -0.04 6.05 4.97
C ASN A 38 0.01 6.57 6.40
N SER A 39 -0.14 5.66 7.37
CA SER A 39 -0.28 6.02 8.77
C SER A 39 0.42 5.02 9.67
N ASP A 40 1.22 5.54 10.61
CA ASP A 40 1.64 4.80 11.80
C ASP A 40 0.58 5.08 12.87
N VAL A 41 -0.37 4.15 12.99
CA VAL A 41 -1.39 4.15 14.04
C VAL A 41 -1.03 3.09 15.07
N ARG A 42 -0.87 3.53 16.31
CA ARG A 42 -0.67 2.65 17.46
C ARG A 42 -1.89 2.74 18.33
N GLN A 43 -2.65 1.65 18.38
CA GLN A 43 -3.89 1.58 19.14
C GLN A 43 -3.77 0.50 20.21
N TRP A 44 -3.89 0.91 21.47
CA TRP A 44 -3.92 0.01 22.62
C TRP A 44 -5.35 -0.20 23.13
N SER A 45 -6.22 0.80 22.98
CA SER A 45 -7.65 0.71 23.30
C SER A 45 -8.47 1.77 22.56
N GLN A 46 -9.77 1.89 22.85
CA GLN A 46 -10.62 2.98 22.33
C GLN A 46 -10.25 4.35 22.92
N ASP A 47 -9.63 4.37 24.10
CA ASP A 47 -9.25 5.59 24.81
C ASP A 47 -7.76 5.89 24.73
N GLU A 48 -6.98 4.95 24.21
CA GLU A 48 -5.53 5.06 24.13
C GLU A 48 -5.02 4.72 22.74
N TRP A 49 -4.64 5.76 22.00
CA TRP A 49 -4.10 5.62 20.65
C TRP A 49 -3.25 6.82 20.24
N VAL A 50 -2.36 6.59 19.27
CA VAL A 50 -1.48 7.58 18.65
C VAL A 50 -1.58 7.43 17.13
N TRP A 51 -1.66 8.54 16.40
CA TRP A 51 -1.74 8.56 14.95
C TRP A 51 -0.83 9.64 14.35
N ALA A 52 0.13 9.22 13.55
CA ALA A 52 0.78 10.05 12.54
C ALA A 52 0.39 9.51 11.15
N GLY A 53 -0.12 10.34 10.25
CA GLY A 53 -0.54 9.84 8.94
C GLY A 53 -0.81 10.90 7.89
N ILE A 54 -1.20 10.42 6.71
CA ILE A 54 -1.64 11.24 5.58
C ILE A 54 -3.06 10.89 5.18
N HIS A 55 -3.75 11.81 4.53
CA HIS A 55 -4.99 11.54 3.84
C HIS A 55 -4.85 11.98 2.38
N GLY A 56 -4.98 11.04 1.45
CA GLY A 56 -4.88 11.27 0.02
C GLY A 56 -5.47 10.12 -0.79
N GLN A 57 -5.82 10.40 -2.04
CA GLN A 57 -6.18 9.33 -2.97
C GLN A 57 -4.90 8.68 -3.48
N VAL A 58 -4.82 7.35 -3.45
CA VAL A 58 -3.67 6.61 -3.97
C VAL A 58 -4.12 5.66 -5.06
N LEU A 59 -3.19 5.22 -5.89
CA LEU A 59 -3.40 4.13 -6.84
C LEU A 59 -2.82 2.86 -6.25
N VAL A 60 -3.68 1.85 -6.05
CA VAL A 60 -3.27 0.49 -5.67
C VAL A 60 -3.59 -0.43 -6.83
N CYS A 61 -2.59 -1.15 -7.32
CA CYS A 61 -2.75 -2.17 -8.35
C CYS A 61 -2.20 -3.49 -7.82
N ASP A 62 -2.94 -4.58 -7.99
CA ASP A 62 -2.57 -5.93 -7.53
C ASP A 62 -2.19 -5.97 -6.03
N GLY A 63 -2.89 -5.18 -5.21
CA GLY A 63 -2.64 -5.06 -3.77
C GLY A 63 -1.38 -4.28 -3.39
N LYS A 64 -0.69 -3.64 -4.34
CA LYS A 64 0.54 -2.86 -4.10
C LYS A 64 0.32 -1.37 -4.34
N PHE A 65 0.80 -0.54 -3.41
CA PHE A 65 0.88 0.91 -3.59
C PHE A 65 1.72 1.25 -4.83
N GLN A 66 1.18 2.12 -5.68
CA GLN A 66 1.86 2.60 -6.87
C GLN A 66 2.29 4.07 -6.71
N ARG A 67 1.32 4.95 -6.41
CA ARG A 67 1.54 6.40 -6.29
C ARG A 67 0.37 7.09 -5.61
N ILE A 68 0.60 8.31 -5.17
CA ILE A 68 -0.45 9.25 -4.77
C ILE A 68 -1.03 9.89 -6.04
N LEU A 69 -2.36 9.98 -6.10
CA LEU A 69 -3.12 10.55 -7.23
C LEU A 69 -3.61 11.97 -6.98
N THR A 70 -3.67 12.40 -5.72
CA THR A 70 -3.97 13.79 -5.40
C THR A 70 -2.74 14.67 -5.55
N ASP A 71 -2.92 15.84 -6.16
CA ASP A 71 -1.86 16.86 -6.27
C ASP A 71 -1.41 17.36 -4.90
N THR A 72 -2.27 17.18 -3.89
CA THR A 72 -2.11 17.67 -2.54
C THR A 72 -2.55 16.59 -1.55
N VAL A 73 -1.81 16.43 -0.45
CA VAL A 73 -2.22 15.58 0.67
C VAL A 73 -2.15 16.34 1.99
N TYR A 74 -3.08 16.03 2.89
CA TYR A 74 -3.11 16.57 4.25
C TYR A 74 -2.43 15.59 5.22
N GLY A 75 -1.66 16.13 6.18
CA GLY A 75 -1.01 15.38 7.23
C GLY A 75 -1.75 15.48 8.56
N THR A 76 -1.84 14.38 9.30
CA THR A 76 -2.42 14.31 10.65
C THR A 76 -1.39 13.83 11.66
N ALA A 77 -1.40 14.43 12.84
CA ALA A 77 -0.51 14.10 13.95
C ALA A 77 -1.25 14.35 15.27
N THR A 78 -1.82 13.30 15.86
CA THR A 78 -2.67 13.41 17.04
C THR A 78 -2.58 12.18 17.94
N ALA A 79 -2.99 12.31 19.20
CA ALA A 79 -3.04 11.22 20.16
C ALA A 79 -4.16 11.41 21.19
N LYS A 80 -4.59 10.30 21.78
CA LYS A 80 -5.59 10.24 22.85
C LYS A 80 -5.09 9.31 23.96
N GLY A 81 -5.36 9.68 25.22
CA GLY A 81 -5.02 8.85 26.38
C GLY A 81 -3.54 8.79 26.74
N MET A 82 -2.71 9.69 26.20
CA MET A 82 -1.31 9.82 26.57
C MET A 82 -1.15 10.72 27.79
N LYS A 83 -0.19 10.43 28.66
CA LYS A 83 0.20 11.32 29.76
C LYS A 83 0.77 12.62 29.20
N GLU A 84 1.64 12.49 28.21
CA GLU A 84 2.24 13.59 27.46
C GLU A 84 2.30 13.19 26.00
N TRP A 85 2.01 14.14 25.10
CA TRP A 85 2.26 13.94 23.68
C TRP A 85 2.51 15.28 23.00
N TYR A 86 3.29 15.23 21.92
CA TYR A 86 3.40 16.31 20.98
C TYR A 86 3.53 15.74 19.57
N GLY A 87 2.92 16.41 18.61
CA GLY A 87 2.98 16.03 17.23
C GLY A 87 3.00 17.24 16.31
N GLY A 88 3.33 16.99 15.06
CA GLY A 88 3.34 18.03 14.05
C GLY A 88 3.74 17.52 12.69
N ILE A 89 3.76 18.46 11.74
CA ILE A 89 4.19 18.21 10.37
C ILE A 89 5.52 18.93 10.14
N VAL A 90 6.54 18.18 9.73
CA VAL A 90 7.82 18.74 9.27
C VAL A 90 7.75 18.84 7.75
N ARG A 91 7.79 20.08 7.24
CA ARG A 91 7.79 20.34 5.80
C ARG A 91 9.21 20.21 5.25
N ARG A 92 9.40 19.46 4.17
CA ARG A 92 10.68 19.35 3.46
C ARG A 92 10.48 19.44 1.94
N PRO A 93 11.50 19.88 1.18
CA PRO A 93 11.40 20.03 -0.27
C PRO A 93 11.17 18.71 -1.03
N ASP A 94 11.62 17.60 -0.46
CA ASP A 94 11.56 16.26 -1.01
C ASP A 94 10.39 15.46 -0.44
N ILE A 95 10.39 15.21 0.87
CA ILE A 95 9.38 14.42 1.57
C ILE A 95 9.11 15.07 2.92
N SER A 96 7.90 15.62 3.08
CA SER A 96 7.45 16.11 4.38
C SER A 96 7.10 14.92 5.28
N ASN A 97 6.99 15.09 6.60
CA ASN A 97 6.58 14.01 7.49
C ASN A 97 5.64 14.47 8.60
N ALA A 98 4.73 13.58 9.01
CA ALA A 98 3.98 13.69 10.25
C ALA A 98 4.70 12.88 11.34
N TYR A 99 4.71 13.39 12.56
CA TYR A 99 5.20 12.64 13.70
C TYR A 99 4.36 12.91 14.95
N VAL A 100 4.32 11.93 15.86
CA VAL A 100 3.79 12.09 17.21
C VAL A 100 4.72 11.39 18.19
N ARG A 101 5.30 12.14 19.13
CA ARG A 101 6.02 11.56 20.27
C ARG A 101 5.08 11.52 21.47
N TYR A 102 5.16 10.44 22.24
CA TYR A 102 4.22 10.19 23.33
C TYR A 102 4.89 9.53 24.54
N VAL A 103 4.29 9.76 25.70
CA VAL A 103 4.54 9.05 26.97
C VAL A 103 3.20 8.56 27.52
N ARG A 104 3.11 7.28 27.79
CA ARG A 104 1.95 6.61 28.40
C ARG A 104 1.97 6.77 29.92
N TYR A 105 0.84 6.59 30.58
CA TYR A 105 0.74 6.70 32.04
C TYR A 105 1.57 5.64 32.80
N ASN A 106 1.84 4.50 32.18
CA ASN A 106 2.71 3.46 32.72
C ASN A 106 4.22 3.75 32.52
N GLY A 107 4.58 4.88 31.87
CA GLY A 107 5.97 5.28 31.62
C GLY A 107 6.54 4.86 30.27
N ASP A 108 5.84 4.04 29.50
CA ASP A 108 6.25 3.68 28.14
C ASP A 108 6.28 4.92 27.23
N SER A 109 7.24 5.00 26.32
CA SER A 109 7.34 6.11 25.37
C SER A 109 7.64 5.62 23.97
N GLY A 110 7.39 6.47 22.99
CA GLY A 110 7.67 6.15 21.59
C GLY A 110 7.44 7.33 20.65
N THR A 111 7.59 7.05 19.36
CA THR A 111 7.31 7.99 18.28
C THR A 111 6.58 7.26 17.17
N ALA A 112 5.39 7.73 16.81
CA ALA A 112 4.71 7.37 15.58
C ALA A 112 5.15 8.31 14.45
N PHE A 113 5.30 7.79 13.23
CA PHE A 113 5.85 8.55 12.11
C PHE A 113 5.24 8.14 10.77
N ALA A 114 4.96 9.12 9.91
CA ALA A 114 4.51 8.86 8.53
C ALA A 114 5.11 9.86 7.55
N ASP A 115 5.65 9.35 6.44
CA ASP A 115 6.13 10.17 5.33
C ASP A 115 4.96 10.71 4.48
N ILE A 116 5.10 11.96 4.05
CA ILE A 116 4.12 12.74 3.29
C ILE A 116 4.76 13.25 1.99
N PRO A 117 4.63 12.50 0.88
CA PRO A 117 4.96 13.03 -0.44
C PRO A 117 3.94 14.11 -0.82
N ASN A 118 4.38 15.18 -1.49
CA ASN A 118 3.50 16.22 -2.03
C ASN A 118 2.57 16.89 -0.98
N TYR A 119 3.10 17.19 0.22
CA TYR A 119 2.33 17.82 1.29
C TYR A 119 1.78 19.19 0.90
N PHE A 120 0.49 19.39 1.18
CA PHE A 120 -0.19 20.67 1.04
C PHE A 120 -0.51 21.25 2.41
N GLY A 121 -0.01 22.45 2.68
CA GLY A 121 -0.34 23.15 3.91
C GLY A 121 0.16 24.58 3.96
#